data_AF-A0ABD5MV75-F1
#
_entry.id   AF-A0ABD5MV75-F1
#
_cell.length_a   1.000
_cell.length_b   1.000
_cell.length_c   1.000
_cell.angle_alpha   90.00
_cell.angle_beta   90.00
_cell.angle_gamma   90.00
#
_symmetry.space_group_name_H-M   'P 1'
#
loop_
_entity.id
_entity.type
_entity.pdbx_description
1 polymer ?
#
loop_
_entity_poly.entity_id
_entity_poly.type
_entity_poly.pdbx_seq_one_letter_code
_entity_poly.pdbx_strand_id
1 'polypeptide(L)'
;MKRLSKIHSNPRFTKIHLHTFRHCKALREYHKTRDILHVMGVLEHKKIDTTYIYLRIYNQIYKPQQPNQFITKRPKTETEEDDLINSGWEFMYLNPRTELGVFRKPKLSQNVE
;
A
#
# COMPACT_ATOMS: atom_id res chain seq x y z
N MET A 1 14.34 -22.99 -4.63
CA MET A 1 12.98 -22.55 -5.03
C MET A 1 12.26 -23.44 -6.07
N LYS A 2 12.95 -24.29 -6.87
CA LYS A 2 12.28 -25.12 -7.91
C LYS A 2 11.19 -26.07 -7.35
N ARG A 3 11.41 -26.65 -6.17
CA ARG A 3 10.41 -27.51 -5.48
C ARG A 3 9.13 -26.74 -5.11
N LEU A 4 9.27 -25.55 -4.53
CA LEU A 4 8.14 -24.66 -4.18
C LEU A 4 7.34 -24.24 -5.41
N SER A 5 8.04 -23.92 -6.51
CA SER A 5 7.40 -23.61 -7.80
C SER A 5 6.54 -24.75 -8.33
N LYS A 6 7.02 -26.00 -8.20
CA LYS A 6 6.29 -27.20 -8.65
C LYS A 6 5.05 -27.49 -7.78
N ILE A 7 5.14 -27.27 -6.47
CA ILE A 7 4.02 -27.47 -5.54
C ILE A 7 2.89 -26.46 -5.79
N HIS A 8 3.25 -25.19 -6.04
CA HIS A 8 2.28 -24.11 -6.17
C HIS A 8 1.92 -23.75 -7.62
N SER A 9 2.43 -24.51 -8.60
CA SER A 9 2.29 -24.26 -10.04
C SER A 9 2.57 -22.81 -10.46
N ASN A 10 3.46 -22.13 -9.73
CA ASN A 10 3.77 -20.73 -9.96
C ASN A 10 5.24 -20.57 -10.36
N PRO A 11 5.53 -20.13 -11.60
CA PRO A 11 6.90 -19.98 -12.08
C PRO A 11 7.62 -18.79 -11.43
N ARG A 12 6.95 -17.85 -10.76
CA ARG A 12 7.59 -16.68 -10.15
C ARG A 12 8.53 -17.05 -9.00
N PHE A 13 8.29 -18.18 -8.33
CA PHE A 13 9.17 -18.63 -7.26
C PHE A 13 10.60 -18.93 -7.74
N THR A 14 10.77 -19.31 -9.01
CA THR A 14 12.13 -19.56 -9.56
C THR A 14 12.96 -18.28 -9.67
N LYS A 15 12.30 -17.11 -9.72
CA LYS A 15 12.93 -15.79 -9.78
C LYS A 15 13.36 -15.24 -8.41
N ILE A 16 13.00 -15.91 -7.32
CA ILE A 16 13.36 -15.47 -5.96
C ILE A 16 14.74 -16.02 -5.61
N HIS A 17 15.67 -15.10 -5.34
CA HIS A 17 17.04 -15.39 -4.93
C HIS A 17 17.30 -14.91 -3.51
N LEU A 18 18.46 -15.24 -2.94
CA LEU A 18 18.83 -14.82 -1.58
C LEU A 18 18.82 -13.29 -1.41
N HIS A 19 19.26 -12.56 -2.43
CA HIS A 19 19.24 -11.09 -2.43
C HIS A 19 17.83 -10.52 -2.32
N THR A 20 16.80 -11.22 -2.81
CA THR A 20 15.40 -10.79 -2.69
C THR A 20 15.00 -10.65 -1.22
N PHE A 21 15.43 -11.58 -0.34
CA PHE A 21 15.16 -11.48 1.10
C PHE A 21 15.86 -10.28 1.74
N ARG A 22 17.10 -9.98 1.32
CA ARG A 22 17.82 -8.77 1.75
C ARG A 22 17.07 -7.50 1.35
N HIS A 23 16.59 -7.44 0.11
CA HIS A 23 15.80 -6.30 -0.36
C HIS A 23 14.47 -6.15 0.39
N CYS A 24 13.77 -7.25 0.69
CA CYS A 24 12.56 -7.22 1.51
C CYS A 24 12.84 -6.74 2.95
N LYS A 25 13.96 -7.15 3.55
CA LYS A 25 14.37 -6.68 4.88
C LYS A 25 14.66 -5.18 4.87
N ALA A 26 15.42 -4.70 3.89
CA ALA A 26 15.70 -3.27 3.71
C ALA A 26 14.43 -2.43 3.62
N LEU A 27 13.48 -2.88 2.80
CA LEU A 27 12.21 -2.21 2.58
C LEU A 27 11.35 -2.16 3.85
N ARG A 28 11.33 -3.25 4.62
CA ARG A 28 10.58 -3.34 5.88
C ARG A 28 11.19 -2.46 6.97
N GLU A 29 12.52 -2.40 7.08
CA GLU A 29 13.19 -1.51 8.03
C GLU A 29 12.95 -0.04 7.67
N TYR A 30 13.02 0.30 6.38
CA TYR A 30 12.68 1.65 5.93
C TYR A 30 11.21 1.99 6.23
N HIS A 31 10.27 1.06 6.02
CA HIS A 31 8.87 1.28 6.37
C HIS A 31 8.67 1.58 7.87
N LYS A 32 9.41 0.87 8.73
CA LYS A 32 9.29 1.00 10.19
C LYS A 32 9.91 2.30 10.71
N THR A 33 11.11 2.62 10.23
CA THR A 33 11.92 3.72 10.80
C THR A 33 11.81 5.01 10.01
N ARG A 34 11.50 4.93 8.71
CA ARG A 34 11.58 6.01 7.72
C ARG A 34 12.95 6.69 7.61
N ASP A 35 13.99 6.06 8.15
CA ASP A 35 15.37 6.56 8.13
C ASP A 35 16.23 5.68 7.21
N ILE A 36 16.82 6.30 6.19
CA ILE A 36 17.67 5.61 5.21
C ILE A 36 19.06 5.31 5.77
N LEU A 37 19.57 6.10 6.72
CA LEU A 37 20.88 5.89 7.35
C LEU A 37 20.83 4.67 8.27
N HIS A 38 19.71 4.48 8.98
CA HIS A 38 19.47 3.26 9.75
C HIS A 38 19.52 2.01 8.85
N VAL A 39 18.84 2.04 7.71
CA VAL A 39 18.85 0.93 6.74
C VAL A 39 20.24 0.69 6.15
N MET A 40 21.00 1.76 5.89
CA MET A 40 22.39 1.65 5.44
C MET A 40 23.26 0.92 6.47
N GLY A 41 23.10 1.22 7.76
CA GLY A 41 23.79 0.53 8.85
C GLY A 41 23.39 -0.94 8.97
N VAL A 42 22.09 -1.25 8.92
CA VAL A 42 21.57 -2.64 9.00
C VAL A 42 22.06 -3.52 7.85
N LEU A 43 22.24 -2.95 6.66
CA LEU A 43 22.74 -3.67 5.47
C LEU A 43 24.26 -3.60 5.30
N GLU A 44 24.95 -2.83 6.14
CA GLU A 44 26.38 -2.57 6.07
C GLU A 44 26.82 -2.07 4.67
N HIS A 45 26.02 -1.18 4.09
CA HIS A 45 26.38 -0.57 2.81
C HIS A 45 27.47 0.48 3.01
N LYS A 46 28.57 0.38 2.25
CA LYS A 46 29.67 1.37 2.28
C LYS A 46 29.30 2.71 1.64
N LYS A 47 28.40 2.70 0.65
CA LYS A 47 27.95 3.88 -0.09
C LYS A 47 26.45 4.05 0.10
N ILE A 48 26.00 5.29 0.28
CA ILE A 48 24.57 5.58 0.46
C ILE A 48 23.77 5.38 -0.85
N ASP A 49 24.41 5.58 -2.00
CA ASP A 49 23.77 5.46 -3.33
C ASP A 49 23.12 4.09 -3.55
N THR A 50 23.74 3.02 -3.06
CA THR A 50 23.20 1.65 -3.17
C THR A 50 21.96 1.46 -2.29
N THR A 51 21.90 2.17 -1.16
CA THR A 51 20.74 2.15 -0.26
C THR A 51 19.60 3.02 -0.82
N TYR A 52 19.91 4.09 -1.54
CA TYR A 52 18.92 4.99 -2.13
C TYR A 52 17.97 4.29 -3.13
N ILE A 53 18.43 3.18 -3.73
CA ILE A 53 17.57 2.32 -4.57
C ILE A 53 16.33 1.85 -3.80
N TYR A 54 16.44 1.56 -2.49
CA TYR A 54 15.31 1.15 -1.67
C TYR A 54 14.29 2.25 -1.46
N LEU A 55 14.71 3.52 -1.38
CA LEU A 55 13.80 4.65 -1.29
C LEU A 55 12.93 4.75 -2.54
N ARG A 56 13.55 4.60 -3.73
CA ARG A 56 12.83 4.61 -5.00
C ARG A 56 11.82 3.47 -5.08
N ILE A 57 12.23 2.26 -4.74
CA ILE A 57 11.35 1.07 -4.73
C ILE A 57 10.22 1.25 -3.71
N TYR A 58 10.52 1.79 -2.53
CA TYR A 58 9.54 2.08 -1.50
C TYR A 58 8.47 3.04 -1.99
N ASN A 59 8.86 4.17 -2.58
CA ASN A 59 7.91 5.15 -3.11
C ASN A 59 7.04 4.59 -4.25
N GLN A 60 7.56 3.63 -5.02
CA GLN A 60 6.80 2.94 -6.06
C GLN A 60 5.78 1.93 -5.50
N ILE A 61 6.16 1.17 -4.48
CA ILE A 61 5.32 0.13 -3.87
C ILE A 61 4.29 0.74 -2.91
N TYR A 62 4.76 1.60 -2.01
CA TYR A 62 4.00 2.23 -0.95
C TYR A 62 3.55 3.63 -1.33
N LYS A 63 3.20 3.87 -2.61
CA LYS A 63 2.68 5.16 -3.10
C LYS A 63 1.86 5.79 -1.97
N PRO A 64 2.31 6.93 -1.38
CA PRO A 64 1.57 7.52 -0.28
C PRO A 64 0.14 7.66 -0.77
N GLN A 65 -0.82 7.14 0.01
CA GLN A 65 -2.24 7.25 -0.30
C GLN A 65 -2.45 8.69 -0.73
N GLN A 66 -2.70 8.90 -2.03
CA GLN A 66 -2.82 10.26 -2.51
C GLN A 66 -3.98 10.85 -1.71
N PRO A 67 -3.89 12.11 -1.26
CA PRO A 67 -4.97 12.74 -0.48
C PRO A 67 -6.32 12.71 -1.23
N ASN A 68 -6.31 12.36 -2.52
CA ASN A 68 -7.46 12.23 -3.40
C ASN A 68 -7.88 10.79 -3.78
N GLN A 69 -7.37 9.75 -3.11
CA GLN A 69 -7.66 8.35 -3.48
C GLN A 69 -9.11 7.93 -3.22
N PHE A 70 -9.84 8.63 -2.36
CA PHE A 70 -11.22 8.28 -2.00
C PHE A 70 -12.19 9.39 -2.36
N ILE A 71 -13.38 9.00 -2.82
CA ILE A 71 -14.55 9.88 -2.87
C ILE A 71 -15.27 9.70 -1.54
N THR A 72 -15.59 10.80 -0.88
CA THR A 72 -16.40 10.80 0.34
C THR A 72 -17.79 11.33 0.03
N LYS A 73 -18.83 10.61 0.45
CA LYS A 73 -20.23 11.07 0.39
C LYS A 73 -20.84 11.06 1.79
N ARG A 74 -21.77 11.99 2.02
CA ARG A 74 -22.55 12.12 3.26
C ARG A 74 -24.04 12.09 2.88
N PRO A 75 -24.74 10.99 3.12
CA PRO A 75 -26.18 10.92 2.91
C PRO A 75 -26.90 11.78 3.95
N LYS A 76 -28.11 12.24 3.61
CA LYS A 76 -28.98 12.99 4.54
C LYS A 76 -30.23 12.18 4.95
N THR A 77 -30.55 11.13 4.20
CA THR A 77 -31.75 10.32 4.37
C THR A 77 -31.37 8.84 4.48
N GLU A 78 -32.13 8.06 5.26
CA GLU A 78 -31.93 6.61 5.40
C GLU A 78 -31.93 5.87 4.06
N THR A 79 -32.79 6.29 3.11
CA THR A 79 -32.82 5.73 1.75
C THR A 79 -31.50 5.93 0.99
N GLU A 80 -30.82 7.06 1.20
CA GLU A 80 -29.53 7.32 0.56
C GLU A 80 -28.39 6.52 1.21
N GLU A 81 -28.51 6.18 2.50
CA GLU A 81 -27.57 5.30 3.20
C GLU A 81 -27.62 3.89 2.61
N ASP A 82 -28.82 3.34 2.44
CA ASP A 82 -29.03 2.03 1.83
C ASP A 82 -28.50 1.98 0.39
N ASP A 83 -28.72 3.02 -0.41
CA ASP A 83 -28.18 3.13 -1.77
C ASP A 83 -26.65 3.15 -1.80
N LEU A 84 -26.01 3.81 -0.83
CA LEU A 84 -24.55 3.85 -0.72
C LEU A 84 -23.96 2.50 -0.31
N ILE A 85 -24.61 1.80 0.63
CA ILE A 85 -24.21 0.46 1.05
C ILE A 85 -24.35 -0.52 -0.12
N ASN A 86 -25.50 -0.51 -0.81
CA ASN A 86 -25.77 -1.37 -1.96
C ASN A 86 -24.82 -1.11 -3.13
N SER A 87 -24.36 0.14 -3.31
CA SER A 87 -23.36 0.50 -4.33
C SER A 87 -21.90 0.24 -3.93
N GLY A 88 -21.69 -0.41 -2.77
CA GLY A 88 -20.41 -0.93 -2.29
C GLY A 88 -19.52 0.11 -1.64
N TRP A 89 -20.09 1.13 -0.99
CA TRP A 89 -19.32 2.10 -0.21
C TRP A 89 -19.02 1.56 1.19
N GLU A 90 -17.83 1.86 1.70
CA GLU A 90 -17.45 1.50 3.06
C GLU A 90 -17.89 2.58 4.04
N PHE A 91 -18.60 2.18 5.09
CA PHE A 91 -18.90 3.04 6.24
C PHE A 91 -17.62 3.27 7.07
N MET A 92 -17.35 4.52 7.43
CA MET A 92 -16.15 4.88 8.19
C MET A 92 -16.45 5.21 9.66
N TYR A 93 -17.18 6.31 9.90
CA TYR A 93 -17.57 6.76 11.23
C TYR A 93 -18.75 7.73 11.16
N LEU A 94 -19.44 7.91 12.29
CA LEU A 94 -20.48 8.90 12.49
C LEU A 94 -19.85 10.25 12.87
N ASN A 95 -20.16 11.31 12.13
CA ASN A 95 -19.65 12.64 12.49
C ASN A 95 -20.42 13.19 13.70
N PRO A 96 -19.77 13.42 14.86
CA PRO A 96 -20.45 13.88 16.08
C PRO A 96 -21.06 15.28 15.96
N ARG A 97 -20.69 16.06 14.93
CA ARG A 97 -21.22 17.42 14.71
C ARG A 97 -22.45 17.49 13.82
N THR A 98 -22.64 16.50 12.96
CA THR A 98 -23.72 16.52 11.96
C THR A 98 -24.64 15.31 12.05
N GLU A 99 -24.31 14.32 12.90
CA GLU A 99 -25.04 13.05 13.06
C GLU A 99 -25.19 12.25 11.75
N LEU A 100 -24.44 12.60 10.70
CA LEU A 100 -24.44 11.91 9.41
C LEU A 100 -23.28 10.92 9.31
N GLY A 101 -23.54 9.75 8.73
CA GLY A 101 -22.55 8.74 8.40
C GLY A 101 -21.61 9.22 7.28
N VAL A 102 -20.30 8.99 7.45
CA VAL A 102 -19.32 9.27 6.37
C VAL A 102 -18.99 7.98 5.65
N PHE A 103 -19.29 7.94 4.34
CA PHE A 103 -19.01 6.82 3.46
C PHE A 103 -17.85 7.14 2.53
N ARG A 104 -17.00 6.13 2.24
CA ARG A 104 -15.92 6.26 1.25
C ARG A 104 -16.01 5.20 0.17
N LYS A 105 -15.56 5.56 -1.04
CA LYS A 105 -15.28 4.64 -2.13
C LYS A 105 -13.94 4.99 -2.77
N PRO A 106 -13.05 4.03 -3.05
CA PRO A 106 -11.82 4.32 -3.78
C PRO A 106 -12.14 4.88 -5.17
N LYS A 107 -11.48 5.97 -5.57
CA LYS A 107 -11.50 6.45 -6.95
C LYS A 107 -10.86 5.37 -7.81
N LEU A 108 -11.61 4.87 -8.79
CA LEU A 108 -11.00 4.14 -9.89
C LEU A 108 -10.04 5.12 -10.57
N SER A 109 -8.74 4.84 -10.51
CA SER A 109 -7.77 5.51 -11.35
C SER A 109 -8.18 5.23 -12.79
N GLN A 110 -8.77 6.22 -13.46
CA GLN A 110 -8.91 6.17 -14.91
C GLN A 110 -7.50 5.98 -15.45
N ASN A 111 -7.27 4.84 -16.10
CA ASN A 111 -6.07 4.65 -16.90
C ASN A 111 -6.09 5.77 -17.93
N VAL A 112 -5.18 6.72 -17.77
CA VAL A 112 -4.88 7.72 -18.79
C VAL A 112 -4.23 6.93 -19.92
N GLU A 113 -4.91 6.87 -21.07
CA GLU A 113 -4.38 6.36 -22.33
C GLU A 113 -3.10 7.11 -22.76
#